data_AF-A0AA43C3C2-F1
#
_entry.id   AF-A0AA43C3C2-F1
#
_cell.length_a   1.000
_cell.length_b   1.000
_cell.length_c   1.000
_cell.angle_alpha   90.00
_cell.angle_beta   90.00
_cell.angle_gamma   90.00
#
_symmetry.space_group_name_H-M   'P 1'
#
loop_
_entity.id
_entity.type
_entity.pdbx_description
1 polymer ?
#
loop_
_entity_poly.entity_id
_entity_poly.type
_entity_poly.pdbx_seq_one_letter_code
_entity_poly.pdbx_strand_id
1 'polypeptide(L)'
;GPKTALGGTYTPIPGDALFFSRFQSVFIHYGETKHADDPDYLATHALALRAETFHRCHGFDENVRPILEDVEFSHRLRRAGVVLVLDPALQVRHIFNYSFRRSLKNAFTKSRYWTRYSLANHDLLADSGTASHELKINVTAYLASSLLLLAGLLTGQNTLLASVAVVQAANLWFNRGLLAAFRAAAGLGFAAAASAYYALAYPLAVGFGAVVGAAEHGLRLAPMRRVAPR
;
A
#
# COMPACT_ATOMS: atom_id res chain seq x y z
N GLY A 1 26.84 2.62 18.99
CA GLY A 1 26.56 3.62 17.94
C GLY A 1 25.10 4.03 18.02
N PRO A 2 24.70 5.20 17.49
CA PRO A 2 23.31 5.64 17.51
C PRO A 2 22.42 4.58 16.86
N LYS A 3 21.33 4.28 17.55
CA LYS A 3 20.33 3.29 17.18
C LYS A 3 19.23 3.97 16.38
N THR A 4 19.61 4.68 15.32
CA THR A 4 18.65 5.44 14.51
C THR A 4 18.86 5.16 13.03
N ALA A 5 17.77 4.91 12.32
CA ALA A 5 17.71 4.95 10.87
C ALA A 5 16.82 6.14 10.48
N LEU A 6 17.29 6.93 9.51
CA LEU A 6 16.61 8.11 9.00
C LEU A 6 16.07 7.81 7.61
N GLY A 7 14.79 8.07 7.39
CA GLY A 7 14.15 7.93 6.09
C GLY A 7 13.57 9.25 5.59
N GLY A 8 13.49 9.39 4.27
CA GLY A 8 12.71 10.40 3.58
C GLY A 8 11.51 9.78 2.85
N THR A 9 10.90 10.58 1.98
CA THR A 9 9.76 10.17 1.15
C THR A 9 9.93 10.65 -0.30
N TYR A 10 8.99 10.32 -1.18
CA TYR A 10 8.94 10.92 -2.50
C TYR A 10 8.43 12.36 -2.46
N THR A 11 8.83 13.18 -3.43
CA THR A 11 8.12 14.42 -3.71
C THR A 11 6.66 14.12 -4.13
N PRO A 12 5.66 14.92 -3.76
CA PRO A 12 4.28 14.72 -4.22
C PRO A 12 4.13 14.77 -5.75
N ILE A 13 4.98 15.56 -6.42
CA ILE A 13 5.03 15.65 -7.88
C ILE A 13 6.22 14.83 -8.40
N PRO A 14 6.01 13.81 -9.26
CA PRO A 14 7.08 13.02 -9.84
C PRO A 14 7.84 13.80 -10.93
N GLY A 15 8.94 13.24 -11.40
CA GLY A 15 9.73 13.80 -12.50
C GLY A 15 9.08 13.69 -13.88
N ASP A 16 8.13 12.75 -14.07
CA ASP A 16 7.37 12.60 -15.31
C ASP A 16 5.94 13.16 -15.22
N ALA A 17 5.38 13.58 -16.35
CA ALA A 17 4.09 14.27 -16.40
C ALA A 17 2.87 13.33 -16.45
N LEU A 18 3.04 12.01 -16.29
CA LEU A 18 1.94 11.06 -16.46
C LEU A 18 1.00 11.06 -15.26
N PHE A 19 -0.31 10.97 -15.54
CA PHE A 19 -1.35 10.95 -14.51
C PHE A 19 -1.12 9.86 -13.45
N PHE A 20 -0.85 8.62 -13.87
CA PHE A 20 -0.69 7.50 -12.93
C PHE A 20 0.61 7.55 -12.14
N SER A 21 1.66 8.16 -12.70
CA SER A 21 2.89 8.45 -11.95
C SER A 21 2.60 9.46 -10.85
N ARG A 22 1.86 10.53 -11.15
CA ARG A 22 1.47 11.54 -10.16
C ARG A 22 0.57 10.94 -9.08
N PHE A 23 -0.41 10.15 -9.46
CA PHE A 23 -1.23 9.39 -8.52
C PHE A 23 -0.37 8.56 -7.57
N GLN A 24 0.56 7.77 -8.10
CA GLN A 24 1.42 6.90 -7.30
C GLN A 24 2.33 7.71 -6.36
N SER A 25 2.91 8.81 -6.86
CA SER A 25 3.79 9.67 -6.06
C SER A 25 3.06 10.27 -4.86
N VAL A 26 1.87 10.83 -5.07
CA VAL A 26 1.05 11.40 -3.98
C VAL A 26 0.57 10.31 -3.03
N PHE A 27 0.15 9.16 -3.55
CA PHE A 27 -0.32 8.04 -2.73
C PHE A 27 0.78 7.51 -1.80
N ILE A 28 2.00 7.32 -2.31
CA ILE A 28 3.14 6.91 -1.49
C ILE A 28 3.53 8.00 -0.51
N HIS A 29 3.69 9.24 -0.97
CA HIS A 29 4.06 10.36 -0.11
C HIS A 29 3.10 10.52 1.07
N TYR A 30 1.80 10.52 0.82
CA TYR A 30 0.79 10.60 1.87
C TYR A 30 0.84 9.41 2.82
N GLY A 31 0.95 8.18 2.28
CA GLY A 31 1.00 6.97 3.09
C GLY A 31 2.22 6.93 4.02
N GLU A 32 3.40 7.30 3.51
CA GLU A 32 4.64 7.32 4.29
C GLU A 32 4.62 8.44 5.35
N THR A 33 4.08 9.62 5.04
CA THR A 33 4.19 10.80 5.93
C THR A 33 3.06 10.98 6.93
N LYS A 34 1.90 10.34 6.77
CA LYS A 34 0.75 10.54 7.67
C LYS A 34 0.99 10.12 9.13
N HIS A 35 2.00 9.28 9.37
CA HIS A 35 2.44 8.84 10.70
C HIS A 35 3.93 9.07 10.89
N ALA A 36 4.45 10.23 10.46
CA ALA A 36 5.89 10.53 10.50
C ALA A 36 6.52 10.44 11.91
N ASP A 37 5.74 10.65 12.97
CA ASP A 37 6.21 10.55 14.35
C ASP A 37 6.45 9.10 14.83
N ASP A 38 5.81 8.11 14.20
CA ASP A 38 5.99 6.67 14.46
C ASP A 38 5.82 5.89 13.15
N PRO A 39 6.80 5.95 12.24
CA PRO A 39 6.70 5.30 10.95
C PRO A 39 6.84 3.78 11.12
N ASP A 40 5.95 3.04 10.46
CA ASP A 40 6.02 1.58 10.49
C ASP A 40 7.27 1.02 9.78
N TYR A 41 7.59 1.63 8.63
CA TYR A 41 8.79 1.34 7.85
C TYR A 41 9.43 2.62 7.28
N LEU A 42 10.70 2.51 6.89
CA LEU A 42 11.41 3.51 6.10
C LEU A 42 11.69 2.97 4.70
N ALA A 43 11.33 3.73 3.68
CA ALA A 43 11.56 3.35 2.30
C ALA A 43 13.04 3.49 1.90
N THR A 44 13.54 2.54 1.11
CA THR A 44 14.94 2.48 0.68
C THR A 44 15.33 3.57 -0.33
N HIS A 45 14.36 4.24 -0.95
CA HIS A 45 14.60 5.32 -1.91
C HIS A 45 15.28 6.55 -1.29
N ALA A 46 15.18 6.70 0.03
CA ALA A 46 15.74 7.82 0.79
C ALA A 46 16.11 7.36 2.22
N LEU A 47 16.96 6.35 2.35
CA LEU A 47 17.35 5.77 3.64
C LEU A 47 18.81 6.09 4.00
N ALA A 48 19.04 6.56 5.22
CA ALA A 48 20.35 6.78 5.81
C ALA A 48 20.47 6.09 7.16
N LEU A 49 21.50 5.26 7.31
CA LEU A 49 21.84 4.60 8.57
C LEU A 49 23.35 4.33 8.62
N ARG A 50 23.84 4.01 9.81
CA ARG A 50 25.23 3.61 9.99
C ARG A 50 25.50 2.24 9.37
N ALA A 51 26.65 2.11 8.71
CA ALA A 51 27.10 0.85 8.12
C ALA A 51 27.14 -0.28 9.16
N GLU A 52 27.59 0.00 10.39
CA GLU A 52 27.64 -1.00 11.45
C GLU A 52 26.24 -1.48 11.86
N THR A 53 25.22 -0.60 11.83
CA THR A 53 23.82 -1.01 12.07
C THR A 53 23.30 -1.85 10.91
N PHE A 54 23.60 -1.48 9.67
CA PHE A 54 23.21 -2.26 8.48
C PHE A 54 23.79 -3.69 8.55
N HIS A 55 25.09 -3.83 8.82
CA HIS A 55 25.74 -5.14 8.92
C HIS A 55 25.28 -5.94 10.15
N ARG A 56 25.12 -5.30 11.32
CA ARG A 56 24.59 -5.96 12.52
C ARG A 56 23.19 -6.51 12.30
N CYS A 57 22.40 -5.81 11.50
CA CYS A 57 21.05 -6.24 11.16
C CYS A 57 21.02 -7.15 9.93
N HIS A 58 22.14 -7.62 9.38
CA HIS A 58 22.26 -8.52 8.22
C HIS A 58 21.80 -7.96 6.86
N GLY A 59 21.81 -6.63 6.68
CA GLY A 59 21.50 -6.00 5.38
C GLY A 59 20.15 -6.39 4.77
N PHE A 60 20.01 -6.26 3.45
CA PHE A 60 18.78 -6.70 2.75
C PHE A 60 18.82 -8.21 2.47
N ASP A 61 17.70 -8.90 2.68
CA ASP A 61 17.58 -10.31 2.35
C ASP A 61 17.36 -10.48 0.84
N GLU A 62 18.32 -11.09 0.14
CA GLU A 62 18.26 -11.34 -1.30
C GLU A 62 17.17 -12.35 -1.70
N ASN A 63 16.65 -13.13 -0.74
CA ASN A 63 15.53 -14.05 -0.97
C ASN A 63 14.17 -13.33 -0.92
N VAL A 64 14.13 -12.12 -0.36
CA VAL A 64 12.96 -11.23 -0.43
C VAL A 64 13.03 -10.51 -1.77
N ARG A 65 12.02 -10.74 -2.63
CA ARG A 65 11.95 -10.02 -3.91
C ARG A 65 11.96 -8.51 -3.66
N PRO A 66 12.57 -7.71 -4.57
CA PRO A 66 12.73 -6.25 -4.46
C PRO A 66 11.37 -5.54 -4.62
N ILE A 67 10.51 -5.74 -3.64
CA ILE A 67 9.12 -5.32 -3.54
C ILE A 67 8.78 -5.00 -2.07
N LEU A 68 9.37 -5.70 -1.10
CA LEU A 68 9.11 -5.52 0.34
C LEU A 68 10.39 -5.52 1.19
N GLU A 69 11.56 -5.42 0.56
CA GLU A 69 12.84 -5.40 1.25
C GLU A 69 12.95 -4.22 2.22
N ASP A 70 12.29 -3.10 1.91
CA ASP A 70 12.19 -1.90 2.73
C ASP A 70 11.40 -2.13 4.02
N VAL A 71 10.20 -2.70 3.91
CA VAL A 71 9.34 -3.06 5.04
C VAL A 71 10.01 -4.11 5.91
N GLU A 72 10.47 -5.21 5.31
CA GLU A 72 11.07 -6.32 6.06
C GLU A 72 12.29 -5.85 6.84
N PHE A 73 13.18 -5.09 6.18
CA PHE A 73 14.38 -4.57 6.81
C PHE A 73 14.03 -3.60 7.94
N SER A 74 13.03 -2.73 7.74
CA SER A 74 12.56 -1.80 8.78
C SER A 74 11.99 -2.52 10.00
N HIS A 75 11.18 -3.56 9.79
CA HIS A 75 10.67 -4.38 10.90
C HIS A 75 11.80 -5.09 11.66
N ARG A 76 12.83 -5.55 10.94
CA ARG A 76 14.03 -6.14 11.55
C ARG A 76 14.86 -5.12 12.32
N LEU A 77 14.99 -3.89 11.81
CA LEU A 77 15.59 -2.77 12.53
C LEU A 77 14.83 -2.48 13.85
N ARG A 78 13.50 -2.40 13.82
CA ARG A 78 12.66 -2.20 15.01
C ARG A 78 12.86 -3.32 16.04
N ARG A 79 12.84 -4.58 15.61
CA ARG A 79 13.11 -5.74 16.49
C ARG A 79 14.51 -5.70 17.12
N ALA A 80 15.49 -5.12 16.43
CA ALA A 80 16.84 -4.90 16.93
C ALA A 80 16.97 -3.66 17.85
N GLY A 81 15.87 -2.98 18.16
CA GLY A 81 15.83 -1.78 18.98
C GLY A 81 16.39 -0.53 18.30
N VAL A 82 16.35 -0.48 16.96
CA VAL A 82 16.68 0.72 16.17
C VAL A 82 15.42 1.57 16.04
N VAL A 83 15.54 2.85 16.39
CA VAL A 83 14.50 3.87 16.23
C VAL A 83 14.44 4.28 14.77
N LEU A 84 13.25 4.20 14.18
CA LEU A 84 12.98 4.71 12.84
C LEU A 84 12.55 6.18 12.95
N VAL A 85 13.17 7.04 12.16
CA VAL A 85 12.81 8.46 12.08
C VAL A 85 12.52 8.79 10.63
N LEU A 86 11.30 9.24 10.34
CA LEU A 86 10.94 9.76 9.03
C LEU A 86 11.01 11.29 9.08
N ASP A 87 11.79 11.89 8.18
CA ASP A 87 11.81 13.33 7.97
C ASP A 87 11.07 13.67 6.66
N PRO A 88 9.84 14.22 6.71
CA PRO A 88 9.08 14.59 5.51
C PRO A 88 9.74 15.68 4.66
N ALA A 89 10.74 16.40 5.19
CA ALA A 89 11.52 17.38 4.43
C ALA A 89 12.57 16.72 3.53
N LEU A 90 13.00 15.49 3.84
CA LEU A 90 13.89 14.72 2.98
C LEU A 90 13.07 14.09 1.85
N GLN A 91 13.10 14.73 0.68
CA GLN A 91 12.31 14.32 -0.47
C GLN A 91 13.17 13.93 -1.68
N VAL A 92 12.83 12.80 -2.29
CA VAL A 92 13.44 12.32 -3.53
C VAL A 92 12.40 12.38 -4.65
N ARG A 93 12.79 12.92 -5.81
CA ARG A 93 11.91 12.96 -6.97
C ARG A 93 12.11 11.73 -7.86
N HIS A 94 11.07 10.93 -8.02
CA HIS A 94 11.10 9.68 -8.79
C HIS A 94 10.46 9.84 -10.19
N ILE A 95 10.93 9.04 -11.16
CA ILE A 95 10.34 8.90 -12.50
C ILE A 95 9.72 7.51 -12.59
N PHE A 96 8.39 7.43 -12.53
CA PHE A 96 7.67 6.14 -12.47
C PHE A 96 7.39 5.57 -13.86
N ASN A 97 7.11 6.43 -14.85
CA ASN A 97 6.67 6.02 -16.19
C ASN A 97 5.45 5.08 -16.15
N TYR A 98 4.46 5.40 -15.30
CA TYR A 98 3.28 4.58 -15.12
C TYR A 98 2.19 4.92 -16.15
N SER A 99 1.80 3.89 -16.91
CA SER A 99 0.51 3.84 -17.59
C SER A 99 -0.55 3.23 -16.67
N PHE A 100 -1.83 3.30 -17.05
CA PHE A 100 -2.93 2.66 -16.32
C PHE A 100 -2.63 1.19 -16.01
N ARG A 101 -2.21 0.42 -17.02
CA ARG A 101 -1.87 -1.00 -16.88
C ARG A 101 -0.70 -1.24 -15.94
N ARG A 102 0.35 -0.41 -16.00
CA ARG A 102 1.52 -0.52 -15.11
C ARG A 102 1.15 -0.20 -13.66
N SER A 103 0.32 0.82 -13.44
CA SER A 103 -0.20 1.18 -12.12
C SER A 103 -0.99 0.03 -11.48
N LEU A 104 -1.95 -0.55 -12.20
CA LEU A 104 -2.73 -1.69 -11.70
C LEU A 104 -1.87 -2.94 -11.50
N LYS A 105 -0.95 -3.24 -12.41
CA LYS A 105 -0.01 -4.36 -12.25
C LYS A 105 0.86 -4.18 -11.00
N ASN A 106 1.34 -2.96 -10.75
CA ASN A 106 2.10 -2.63 -9.55
C ASN A 106 1.25 -2.83 -8.28
N ALA A 107 0.03 -2.29 -8.26
CA ALA A 107 -0.90 -2.43 -7.14
C ALA A 107 -1.22 -3.91 -6.81
N PHE A 108 -1.51 -4.71 -7.83
CA PHE A 108 -1.69 -6.15 -7.69
C PHE A 108 -0.45 -6.84 -7.11
N THR A 109 0.72 -6.53 -7.68
CA THR A 109 1.99 -7.16 -7.29
C THR A 109 2.32 -6.82 -5.83
N LYS A 110 2.35 -5.54 -5.47
CA LYS A 110 2.62 -5.07 -4.11
C LYS A 110 1.61 -5.65 -3.11
N SER A 111 0.31 -5.63 -3.42
CA SER A 111 -0.73 -6.18 -2.54
C SER A 111 -0.59 -7.69 -2.30
N ARG A 112 -0.26 -8.47 -3.34
CA ARG A 112 0.00 -9.91 -3.24
C ARG A 112 1.15 -10.21 -2.28
N TYR A 113 2.28 -9.54 -2.48
CA TYR A 113 3.44 -9.77 -1.62
C TYR A 113 3.20 -9.25 -0.20
N TRP A 114 2.59 -8.08 -0.05
CA TRP A 114 2.24 -7.49 1.24
C TRP A 114 1.37 -8.45 2.05
N THR A 115 0.27 -8.92 1.45
CA THR A 115 -0.66 -9.83 2.13
C THR A 115 0.03 -11.12 2.58
N ARG A 116 0.90 -11.68 1.73
CA ARG A 116 1.67 -12.89 2.09
C ARG A 116 2.66 -12.63 3.23
N TYR A 117 3.35 -11.50 3.20
CA TYR A 117 4.28 -11.08 4.25
C TYR A 117 3.53 -10.86 5.56
N SER A 118 2.43 -10.12 5.52
CA SER A 118 1.69 -9.76 6.71
C SER A 118 0.98 -10.92 7.39
N LEU A 119 0.47 -11.87 6.61
CA LEU A 119 -0.06 -13.11 7.17
C LEU A 119 1.02 -13.91 7.91
N ALA A 120 2.25 -13.93 7.39
CA ALA A 120 3.37 -14.61 8.06
C ALA A 120 3.86 -13.88 9.32
N ASN A 121 3.62 -12.57 9.42
CA ASN A 121 3.97 -11.74 10.59
C ASN A 121 2.79 -11.47 11.53
N HIS A 122 1.59 -12.00 11.22
CA HIS A 122 0.35 -11.76 11.97
C HIS A 122 -0.07 -10.29 12.09
N ASP A 123 0.26 -9.46 11.10
CA ASP A 123 0.03 -8.01 11.11
C ASP A 123 -0.88 -7.51 9.98
N LEU A 124 -1.66 -8.41 9.34
CA LEU A 124 -2.48 -8.08 8.17
C LEU A 124 -3.40 -6.87 8.35
N LEU A 125 -3.87 -6.61 9.56
CA LEU A 125 -4.74 -5.46 9.85
C LEU A 125 -3.97 -4.18 10.18
N ALA A 126 -2.69 -4.26 10.54
CA ALA A 126 -1.87 -3.12 10.96
C ALA A 126 -1.72 -2.06 9.86
N ASP A 127 -1.61 -0.80 10.25
CA ASP A 127 -1.35 0.30 9.32
C ASP A 127 0.14 0.36 8.99
N SER A 128 0.49 0.22 7.71
CA SER A 128 1.87 0.22 7.24
C SER A 128 2.02 1.06 5.98
N GLY A 129 2.16 2.38 6.19
CA GLY A 129 2.34 3.37 5.14
C GLY A 129 1.24 3.31 4.08
N THR A 130 1.56 2.74 2.90
CA THR A 130 0.58 2.57 1.81
C THR A 130 -0.37 1.39 1.98
N ALA A 131 -0.02 0.39 2.78
CA ALA A 131 -0.91 -0.71 3.18
C ALA A 131 -1.80 -0.29 4.38
N SER A 132 -2.42 0.88 4.23
CA SER A 132 -3.06 1.60 5.31
C SER A 132 -4.45 1.05 5.69
N HIS A 133 -5.00 1.48 6.82
CA HIS A 133 -6.39 1.19 7.14
C HIS A 133 -7.36 1.75 6.10
N GLU A 134 -7.08 2.95 5.57
CA GLU A 134 -7.94 3.59 4.57
C GLU A 134 -7.95 2.82 3.24
N LEU A 135 -6.82 2.24 2.81
CA LEU A 135 -6.78 1.36 1.64
C LEU A 135 -7.61 0.08 1.87
N LYS A 136 -7.54 -0.51 3.06
CA LYS A 136 -8.34 -1.70 3.41
C LYS A 136 -9.83 -1.36 3.39
N ILE A 137 -10.23 -0.25 4.01
CA ILE A 137 -11.61 0.27 3.97
C ILE A 137 -12.04 0.48 2.52
N ASN A 138 -11.20 1.06 1.67
CA ASN A 138 -11.50 1.30 0.27
C ASN A 138 -11.72 0.00 -0.53
N VAL A 139 -10.90 -1.03 -0.32
CA VAL A 139 -11.09 -2.36 -0.94
C VAL A 139 -12.38 -3.02 -0.42
N THR A 140 -12.66 -2.96 0.87
CA THR A 140 -13.89 -3.50 1.47
C THR A 140 -15.13 -2.77 0.95
N ALA A 141 -15.09 -1.44 0.90
CA ALA A 141 -16.17 -0.62 0.35
C ALA A 141 -16.42 -0.95 -1.11
N TYR A 142 -15.36 -1.08 -1.93
CA TYR A 142 -15.47 -1.49 -3.32
C TYR A 142 -16.16 -2.85 -3.49
N LEU A 143 -15.79 -3.85 -2.67
CA LEU A 143 -16.44 -5.17 -2.72
C LEU A 143 -17.91 -5.08 -2.27
N ALA A 144 -18.21 -4.40 -1.17
CA ALA A 144 -19.56 -4.20 -0.68
C ALA A 144 -20.45 -3.48 -1.71
N SER A 145 -19.95 -2.40 -2.30
CA SER A 145 -20.61 -1.67 -3.38
C SER A 145 -20.86 -2.54 -4.61
N SER A 146 -19.90 -3.40 -4.99
CA SER A 146 -20.07 -4.31 -6.13
C SER A 146 -21.17 -5.34 -5.88
N LEU A 147 -21.24 -5.89 -4.67
CA LEU A 147 -22.28 -6.85 -4.27
C LEU A 147 -23.66 -6.20 -4.16
N LEU A 148 -23.75 -5.00 -3.56
CA LEU A 148 -24.99 -4.22 -3.47
C LEU A 148 -25.52 -3.83 -4.86
N LEU A 149 -24.62 -3.41 -5.77
CA LEU A 149 -24.97 -3.09 -7.14
C LEU A 149 -25.53 -4.33 -7.86
N LEU A 150 -24.84 -5.46 -7.79
CA LEU A 150 -25.29 -6.71 -8.40
C LEU A 150 -26.65 -7.14 -7.84
N ALA A 151 -26.82 -7.12 -6.51
CA ALA A 151 -28.08 -7.48 -5.87
C ALA A 151 -29.22 -6.52 -6.26
N GLY A 152 -28.96 -5.21 -6.33
CA GLY A 152 -29.93 -4.22 -6.77
C GLY A 152 -30.37 -4.43 -8.23
N LEU A 153 -29.42 -4.75 -9.11
CA LEU A 153 -29.72 -5.05 -10.52
C LEU A 153 -30.52 -6.35 -10.68
N LEU A 154 -30.23 -7.39 -9.90
CA LEU A 154 -30.93 -8.68 -9.97
C LEU A 154 -32.33 -8.63 -9.34
N THR A 155 -32.54 -7.81 -8.32
CA THR A 155 -33.82 -7.72 -7.57
C THR A 155 -34.71 -6.55 -8.00
N GLY A 156 -34.17 -5.58 -8.75
CA GLY A 156 -34.85 -4.33 -9.08
C GLY A 156 -35.05 -3.38 -7.88
N GLN A 157 -34.42 -3.64 -6.73
CA GLN A 157 -34.59 -2.82 -5.54
C GLN A 157 -33.72 -1.55 -5.58
N ASN A 158 -34.37 -0.40 -5.78
CA ASN A 158 -33.70 0.91 -5.81
C ASN A 158 -32.98 1.27 -4.50
N THR A 159 -33.41 0.72 -3.36
CA THR A 159 -32.77 0.93 -2.05
C THR A 159 -31.35 0.35 -2.00
N LEU A 160 -31.12 -0.80 -2.64
CA LEU A 160 -29.79 -1.41 -2.74
C LEU A 160 -28.86 -0.58 -3.62
N LEU A 161 -29.39 -0.03 -4.72
CA LEU A 161 -28.66 0.89 -5.59
C LEU A 161 -28.31 2.20 -4.86
N ALA A 162 -29.24 2.77 -4.10
CA ALA A 162 -28.99 3.96 -3.29
C ALA A 162 -27.93 3.71 -2.18
N SER A 163 -27.90 2.51 -1.62
CA SER A 163 -26.90 2.11 -0.61
C SER A 163 -25.47 2.13 -1.14
N VAL A 164 -25.27 1.91 -2.45
CA VAL A 164 -23.95 2.04 -3.09
C VAL A 164 -23.38 3.46 -2.90
N ALA A 165 -24.21 4.48 -3.10
CA ALA A 165 -23.80 5.87 -2.94
C ALA A 165 -23.43 6.19 -1.48
N VAL A 166 -24.18 5.65 -0.51
CA VAL A 166 -23.89 5.82 0.93
C VAL A 166 -22.54 5.19 1.29
N VAL A 167 -22.29 3.96 0.85
CA VAL A 167 -21.01 3.26 1.09
C VAL A 167 -19.84 4.03 0.48
N GLN A 168 -19.97 4.51 -0.75
CA GLN A 168 -18.91 5.27 -1.40
C GLN A 168 -18.70 6.64 -0.78
N ALA A 169 -19.76 7.33 -0.32
CA ALA A 169 -19.63 8.58 0.42
C ALA A 169 -18.87 8.38 1.73
N ALA A 170 -19.19 7.32 2.50
CA ALA A 170 -18.45 6.96 3.70
C ALA A 170 -16.99 6.64 3.39
N ASN A 171 -16.72 5.86 2.34
CA ASN A 171 -15.36 5.53 1.90
C ASN A 171 -14.53 6.78 1.58
N LEU A 172 -15.08 7.73 0.82
CA LEU A 172 -14.41 8.99 0.50
C LEU A 172 -14.19 9.86 1.75
N TRP A 173 -15.12 9.84 2.71
CA TRP A 173 -14.95 10.52 3.99
C TRP A 173 -13.79 9.95 4.81
N PHE A 174 -13.69 8.62 4.92
CA PHE A 174 -12.55 7.98 5.59
C PHE A 174 -11.22 8.27 4.89
N ASN A 175 -11.24 8.38 3.56
CA ASN A 175 -10.06 8.68 2.74
C ASN A 175 -9.77 10.19 2.56
N ARG A 176 -10.50 11.08 3.23
CA ARG A 176 -10.43 12.54 2.99
C ARG A 176 -9.03 13.15 3.07
N GLY A 177 -8.14 12.59 3.89
CA GLY A 177 -6.74 13.04 3.98
C GLY A 177 -5.97 12.80 2.68
N LEU A 178 -6.11 11.62 2.09
CA LEU A 178 -5.52 11.29 0.79
C LEU A 178 -6.14 12.14 -0.34
N LEU A 179 -7.45 12.35 -0.30
CA LEU A 179 -8.15 13.22 -1.25
C LEU A 179 -7.64 14.68 -1.18
N ALA A 180 -7.43 15.18 0.05
CA ALA A 180 -6.83 16.49 0.28
C ALA A 180 -5.39 16.55 -0.24
N ALA A 181 -4.60 15.47 -0.07
CA ALA A 181 -3.26 15.36 -0.62
C ALA A 181 -3.25 15.40 -2.16
N PHE A 182 -4.18 14.72 -2.83
CA PHE A 182 -4.33 14.84 -4.29
C PHE A 182 -4.63 16.28 -4.71
N ARG A 183 -5.53 16.96 -3.99
CA ARG A 183 -5.87 18.36 -4.28
C ARG A 183 -4.67 19.29 -4.06
N ALA A 184 -3.93 19.11 -2.97
CA ALA A 184 -2.75 19.90 -2.65
C ALA A 184 -1.65 19.73 -3.72
N ALA A 185 -1.49 18.51 -4.25
CA ALA A 185 -0.47 18.23 -5.25
C ALA A 185 -0.75 18.87 -6.62
N ALA A 186 -1.97 18.73 -7.16
CA ALA A 186 -2.24 19.15 -8.55
C ALA A 186 -3.66 19.68 -8.81
N GLY A 187 -4.31 20.22 -7.77
CA GLY A 187 -5.58 20.91 -7.89
C GLY A 187 -6.79 19.99 -8.00
N LEU A 188 -7.97 20.61 -8.19
CA LEU A 188 -9.26 19.94 -8.10
C LEU A 188 -9.51 18.90 -9.21
N GLY A 189 -9.14 19.22 -10.45
CA GLY A 189 -9.35 18.30 -11.59
C GLY A 189 -8.58 17.00 -11.42
N PHE A 190 -7.32 17.09 -10.98
CA PHE A 190 -6.53 15.91 -10.65
C PHE A 190 -7.10 15.17 -9.46
N ALA A 191 -7.47 15.86 -8.38
CA ALA A 191 -8.05 15.23 -7.20
C ALA A 191 -9.31 14.43 -7.52
N ALA A 192 -10.23 14.97 -8.32
CA ALA A 192 -11.44 14.28 -8.73
C ALA A 192 -11.12 12.99 -9.52
N ALA A 193 -10.25 13.09 -10.53
CA ALA A 193 -9.85 11.94 -11.34
C ALA A 193 -9.06 10.88 -10.54
N ALA A 194 -8.15 11.31 -9.66
CA ALA A 194 -7.38 10.44 -8.77
C ALA A 194 -8.27 9.73 -7.76
N SER A 195 -9.26 10.43 -7.20
CA SER A 195 -10.22 9.85 -6.26
C SER A 195 -11.14 8.84 -6.93
N ALA A 196 -11.61 9.13 -8.16
CA ALA A 196 -12.39 8.17 -8.95
C ALA A 196 -11.55 6.92 -9.27
N TYR A 197 -10.29 7.09 -9.69
CA TYR A 197 -9.38 5.96 -9.93
C TYR A 197 -9.14 5.14 -8.66
N TYR A 198 -8.87 5.81 -7.53
CA TYR A 198 -8.64 5.20 -6.22
C TYR A 198 -9.85 4.41 -5.73
N ALA A 199 -11.07 4.90 -5.94
CA ALA A 199 -12.29 4.30 -5.42
C ALA A 199 -12.90 3.22 -6.35
N LEU A 200 -12.63 3.27 -7.67
CA LEU A 200 -13.33 2.44 -8.65
C LEU A 200 -12.45 1.43 -9.40
N ALA A 201 -11.15 1.69 -9.60
CA ALA A 201 -10.31 0.81 -10.41
C ALA A 201 -9.11 0.25 -9.64
N TYR A 202 -8.46 1.09 -8.82
CA TYR A 202 -7.35 0.68 -7.97
C TYR A 202 -7.69 -0.47 -6.99
N PRO A 203 -8.85 -0.48 -6.28
CA PRO A 203 -9.14 -1.50 -5.29
C PRO A 203 -9.34 -2.88 -5.90
N LEU A 204 -9.74 -2.97 -7.17
CA LEU A 204 -9.87 -4.23 -7.88
C LEU A 204 -8.51 -4.95 -7.97
N ALA A 205 -7.46 -4.23 -8.39
CA ALA A 205 -6.12 -4.79 -8.50
C ALA A 205 -5.54 -5.13 -7.12
N VAL A 206 -5.73 -4.26 -6.13
CA VAL A 206 -5.28 -4.48 -4.76
C VAL A 206 -5.98 -5.70 -4.13
N GLY A 207 -7.31 -5.76 -4.20
CA GLY A 207 -8.10 -6.87 -3.65
C GLY A 207 -7.77 -8.21 -4.30
N PHE A 208 -7.62 -8.24 -5.64
CA PHE A 208 -7.20 -9.45 -6.33
C PHE A 208 -5.78 -9.89 -5.92
N GLY A 209 -4.85 -8.94 -5.77
CA GLY A 209 -3.52 -9.19 -5.24
C GLY A 209 -3.58 -9.82 -3.85
N ALA A 210 -4.40 -9.27 -2.96
CA ALA A 210 -4.55 -9.75 -1.60
C ALA A 210 -5.08 -11.19 -1.54
N VAL A 211 -6.12 -11.51 -2.31
CA VAL A 211 -6.67 -12.88 -2.40
C VAL A 211 -5.59 -13.87 -2.87
N VAL A 212 -4.84 -13.54 -3.93
CA VAL A 212 -3.75 -14.40 -4.43
C VAL A 212 -2.66 -14.56 -3.37
N GLY A 213 -2.26 -13.48 -2.70
CA GLY A 213 -1.25 -13.51 -1.63
C GLY A 213 -1.67 -14.40 -0.46
N ALA A 214 -2.94 -14.33 -0.05
CA ALA A 214 -3.51 -15.16 1.00
C ALA A 214 -3.57 -16.64 0.60
N ALA A 215 -4.00 -16.95 -0.63
CA ALA A 215 -4.01 -18.31 -1.14
C ALA A 215 -2.59 -18.92 -1.17
N GLU A 216 -1.59 -18.16 -1.62
CA GLU A 216 -0.19 -18.61 -1.63
C GLU A 216 0.37 -18.85 -0.23
N HIS A 217 -0.01 -18.03 0.74
CA HIS A 217 0.36 -18.24 2.13
C HIS A 217 -0.25 -19.55 2.66
N GLY A 218 -1.56 -19.76 2.43
CA GLY A 218 -2.26 -20.98 2.85
C GLY A 218 -1.69 -22.26 2.20
N LEU A 219 -1.36 -22.21 0.91
CA LEU A 219 -0.76 -23.35 0.19
C LEU A 219 0.64 -23.72 0.72
N ARG A 220 1.40 -22.77 1.27
CA ARG A 220 2.69 -23.06 1.94
C ARG A 220 2.53 -23.70 3.30
N LEU A 221 1.44 -23.39 4.00
CA LEU A 221 1.10 -23.99 5.29
C LEU A 221 0.45 -25.38 5.15
N ALA A 222 -0.10 -25.71 3.98
CA ALA A 222 -0.61 -27.04 3.70
C ALA A 222 0.55 -28.05 3.82
N PRO A 223 0.44 -29.08 4.69
CA PRO A 223 1.49 -30.09 4.80
C PRO A 223 1.66 -30.74 3.43
N MET A 224 2.90 -30.77 2.92
CA MET A 224 3.24 -31.58 1.75
C MET A 224 2.72 -32.99 2.02
N ARG A 225 1.69 -33.42 1.28
CA ARG A 225 1.24 -34.81 1.27
C ARG A 225 2.48 -35.65 1.02
N ARG A 226 2.98 -36.33 2.06
CA ARG A 226 4.07 -37.31 1.94
C ARG A 226 3.60 -38.33 0.92
N VAL A 227 4.12 -38.25 -0.30
CA VAL A 227 4.05 -39.35 -1.24
C VAL A 227 4.91 -40.44 -0.62
N ALA A 228 4.26 -41.46 -0.06
CA ALA A 228 4.95 -42.63 0.44
C ALA A 228 5.73 -43.27 -0.73
N PRO A 229 7.01 -43.61 -0.55
CA PRO A 229 7.75 -44.34 -1.57
C PRO A 229 7.09 -45.71 -1.79
N ARG A 230 6.88 -46.06 -3.06
CA ARG A 230 6.55 -47.42 -3.48
C ARG A 230 7.79 -48.30 -3.43
#